data_AF-C8S1U4-F1
#
_entry.id   AF-C8S1U4-F1
#
_cell.length_a   1.000
_cell.length_b   1.000
_cell.length_c   1.000
_cell.angle_alpha   90.00
_cell.angle_beta   90.00
_cell.angle_gamma   90.00
#
_symmetry.space_group_name_H-M   'P 1'
#
loop_
_entity.id
_entity.type
_entity.pdbx_description
1 polymer ?
#
loop_
_entity_poly.entity_id
_entity_poly.type
_entity_poly.pdbx_seq_one_letter_code
_entity_poly.pdbx_strand_id
1 'polypeptide(L)'
;MTSDAHTHTGHPEIIKRLRRADGHLRSVIQMLEQDRPCLDIAQQLLAVEKAIVQAKKALIHDHIDHCLDAIAEPLAKGDRAQIDEFKLIAKYL
;
A
#
# COMPACT_ATOMS: atom_id res chain seq x y z
N MET A 1 26.72 0.35 10.57
CA MET A 1 25.65 -0.17 11.43
C MET A 1 24.40 -0.12 10.59
N THR A 2 24.01 -1.27 10.08
CA THR A 2 23.08 -1.48 8.95
C THR A 2 21.64 -1.26 9.39
N SER A 3 20.91 -0.46 8.61
CA SER A 3 19.45 -0.35 8.67
C SER A 3 18.86 -1.73 8.38
N ASP A 4 18.34 -2.42 9.39
CA ASP A 4 17.46 -3.56 9.17
C ASP A 4 16.15 -3.02 8.58
N ALA A 5 16.12 -2.89 7.25
CA ALA A 5 14.87 -2.76 6.54
C ALA A 5 14.15 -4.10 6.70
N HIS A 6 13.17 -4.16 7.61
CA HIS A 6 12.31 -5.33 7.77
C HIS A 6 11.80 -5.76 6.40
N THR A 7 12.33 -6.87 5.90
CA THR A 7 12.00 -7.38 4.57
C THR A 7 10.64 -8.02 4.70
N HIS A 8 9.58 -7.28 4.37
CA HIS A 8 8.22 -7.79 4.43
C HIS A 8 8.09 -9.09 3.62
N THR A 9 7.78 -10.19 4.30
CA THR A 9 7.35 -11.44 3.68
C THR A 9 6.21 -11.12 2.72
N GLY A 10 6.32 -11.56 1.46
CA GLY A 10 5.51 -11.03 0.36
C GLY A 10 4.03 -10.92 0.70
N HIS A 11 3.43 -9.77 0.39
CA HIS A 11 2.03 -9.44 0.67
C HIS A 11 1.13 -9.82 -0.52
N PRO A 12 0.73 -11.09 -0.69
CA PRO A 12 0.00 -11.53 -1.89
C PRO A 12 -1.29 -10.73 -2.10
N GLU A 13 -1.95 -10.35 -1.01
CA GLU A 13 -3.19 -9.59 -1.02
C GLU A 13 -2.99 -8.12 -1.43
N ILE A 14 -1.89 -7.49 -1.02
CA ILE A 14 -1.53 -6.13 -1.46
C ILE A 14 -1.11 -6.17 -2.93
N ILE A 15 -0.25 -7.13 -3.31
CA ILE A 15 0.19 -7.36 -4.69
C ILE A 15 -1.01 -7.59 -5.60
N LYS A 16 -1.99 -8.39 -5.19
CA LYS A 16 -3.23 -8.64 -5.95
C LYS A 16 -4.06 -7.37 -6.15
N ARG A 17 -4.14 -6.48 -5.16
CA ARG A 17 -4.84 -5.19 -5.27
C ARG A 17 -4.08 -4.25 -6.22
N LEU A 18 -2.76 -4.18 -6.10
CA LEU A 18 -1.91 -3.37 -6.99
C LEU A 18 -1.95 -3.87 -8.44
N ARG A 19 -2.00 -5.19 -8.67
CA ARG A 19 -2.20 -5.77 -10.01
C ARG A 19 -3.54 -5.34 -10.65
N ARG A 20 -4.60 -5.20 -9.86
CA ARG A 20 -5.87 -4.64 -10.38
C ARG A 20 -5.71 -3.18 -10.77
N ALA A 21 -5.07 -2.37 -9.91
CA ALA A 21 -4.77 -0.97 -10.22
C ALA A 21 -3.94 -0.83 -11.51
N ASP A 22 -2.91 -1.67 -11.69
CA ASP A 22 -2.09 -1.74 -12.92
C ASP A 22 -2.94 -2.04 -14.16
N GLY A 23 -3.86 -3.01 -14.08
CA GLY A 23 -4.79 -3.31 -15.17
C GLY A 23 -5.68 -2.11 -15.55
N HIS A 24 -6.24 -1.42 -14.54
CA HIS A 24 -7.03 -0.21 -14.77
C HIS A 24 -6.18 0.92 -15.37
N LEU A 25 -4.95 1.12 -14.87
CA LEU A 25 -4.05 2.16 -15.35
C LEU A 25 -3.64 1.93 -16.80
N ARG A 26 -3.33 0.69 -17.19
CA ARG A 26 -3.07 0.33 -18.59
C ARG A 26 -4.27 0.63 -19.48
N SER A 27 -5.48 0.33 -19.01
CA SER A 27 -6.71 0.67 -19.73
C SER A 27 -6.87 2.18 -19.89
N VAL A 28 -6.57 2.98 -18.87
CA VAL A 28 -6.63 4.44 -18.96
C VAL A 28 -5.68 4.98 -20.04
N ILE A 29 -4.44 4.49 -20.07
CA ILE A 29 -3.45 4.88 -21.07
C ILE A 29 -3.98 4.54 -22.48
N GLN A 30 -4.47 3.32 -22.69
CA GLN A 30 -5.03 2.91 -23.97
C GLN A 30 -6.26 3.75 -24.36
N MET A 31 -7.12 4.12 -23.40
CA MET A 31 -8.29 4.95 -23.65
C MET A 31 -7.90 6.38 -24.09
N LEU A 32 -6.82 6.92 -23.52
CA LEU A 32 -6.25 8.20 -23.96
C LEU A 32 -5.66 8.11 -25.37
N GLU A 33 -4.92 7.04 -25.67
CA GLU A 33 -4.37 6.79 -27.02
C GLU A 33 -5.46 6.59 -28.10
N GLN A 34 -6.66 6.18 -27.68
CA GLN A 34 -7.82 5.95 -28.54
C GLN A 34 -8.82 7.12 -28.58
N ASP A 35 -8.48 8.27 -27.99
CA ASP A 35 -9.35 9.45 -27.90
C ASP A 35 -10.76 9.15 -27.36
N ARG A 36 -10.84 8.27 -26.34
CA ARG A 36 -12.10 7.89 -25.70
C ARG A 36 -12.74 9.07 -24.94
N PRO A 37 -14.07 9.02 -24.67
CA PRO A 37 -14.75 10.08 -23.94
C PRO A 37 -14.14 10.36 -22.56
N CYS A 38 -13.99 11.64 -22.23
CA CYS A 38 -13.40 12.07 -20.95
C CYS A 38 -14.11 11.48 -19.72
N LEU A 39 -15.42 11.25 -19.81
CA LEU A 39 -16.20 10.64 -18.72
C LEU A 39 -15.74 9.20 -18.43
N ASP A 40 -15.53 8.39 -19.46
CA ASP A 40 -15.08 7.00 -19.29
C ASP A 40 -13.68 6.96 -18.67
N ILE A 41 -12.80 7.87 -19.12
CA ILE A 41 -11.42 8.00 -18.61
C ILE A 41 -11.44 8.40 -17.13
N ALA A 42 -12.25 9.39 -16.77
CA ALA A 42 -12.39 9.84 -15.38
C ALA A 42 -12.91 8.72 -14.46
N GLN A 43 -13.87 7.93 -14.93
CA GLN A 43 -14.37 6.78 -14.19
C GLN A 43 -13.29 5.72 -13.96
N GLN A 44 -12.43 5.44 -14.96
CA GLN A 44 -11.34 4.50 -14.76
C GLN A 44 -10.22 5.03 -13.88
N LEU A 45 -9.88 6.31 -13.96
CA LEU A 45 -8.96 6.94 -13.03
C LEU A 45 -9.45 6.82 -11.58
N LEU A 46 -10.74 7.02 -11.34
CA LEU A 46 -11.35 6.80 -10.02
C LEU A 46 -11.24 5.34 -9.56
N ALA A 47 -11.35 4.37 -10.48
CA ALA A 47 -11.14 2.96 -10.16
C ALA A 47 -9.68 2.66 -9.77
N VAL A 48 -8.71 3.25 -10.47
CA VAL A 48 -7.28 3.17 -10.12
C VAL A 48 -7.05 3.74 -8.71
N GLU A 49 -7.54 4.95 -8.45
CA GLU A 49 -7.40 5.60 -7.14
C GLU A 49 -7.97 4.73 -6.02
N LYS A 50 -9.21 4.22 -6.18
CA LYS A 50 -9.83 3.33 -5.19
C LYS A 50 -9.01 2.06 -4.95
N ALA A 51 -8.46 1.46 -6.00
CA ALA A 51 -7.64 0.26 -5.87
C ALA A 51 -6.35 0.54 -5.08
N ILE A 52 -5.70 1.69 -5.34
CA ILE A 52 -4.50 2.13 -4.60
C ILE A 52 -4.84 2.42 -3.13
N VAL A 53 -5.93 3.13 -2.85
CA VAL A 53 -6.37 3.41 -1.48
C VAL A 53 -6.62 2.12 -0.70
N GLN A 54 -7.23 1.11 -1.33
CA GLN A 54 -7.46 -0.19 -0.69
C GLN A 54 -6.17 -0.97 -0.47
N ALA A 55 -5.21 -0.92 -1.39
CA ALA A 55 -3.89 -1.51 -1.20
C ALA A 55 -3.14 -0.84 -0.03
N LYS A 56 -3.22 0.48 0.06
CA LYS A 56 -2.65 1.27 1.17
C LYS A 56 -3.26 0.88 2.51
N LYS A 57 -4.59 0.75 2.60
CA LYS A 57 -5.28 0.27 3.81
C LYS A 57 -4.83 -1.12 4.23
N ALA A 58 -4.70 -2.04 3.27
CA ALA A 58 -4.23 -3.39 3.55
C ALA A 58 -2.79 -3.40 4.09
N LEU A 59 -1.91 -2.54 3.56
CA LEU A 59 -0.54 -2.38 4.05
C LEU A 59 -0.49 -1.90 5.50
N ILE A 60 -1.36 -0.94 5.86
CA ILE A 60 -1.42 -0.41 7.23
C ILE A 60 -1.89 -1.49 8.20
N HIS A 61 -2.98 -2.19 7.88
CA HIS A 61 -3.51 -3.22 8.77
C HIS A 61 -2.49 -4.31 9.01
N ASP A 62 -1.83 -4.78 7.94
CA ASP A 62 -0.80 -5.80 8.05
C ASP A 62 0.39 -5.36 8.93
N HIS A 63 0.83 -4.10 8.80
CA HIS A 63 1.90 -3.56 9.62
C HIS A 63 1.46 -3.32 11.08
N ILE A 64 0.21 -2.91 11.34
CA ILE A 64 -0.33 -2.78 12.70
C ILE A 64 -0.38 -4.15 13.38
N ASP A 65 -0.89 -5.17 12.70
CA ASP A 65 -0.97 -6.53 13.23
C ASP A 65 0.43 -7.05 13.60
N HIS A 66 1.43 -6.84 12.73
CA HIS A 66 2.82 -7.20 13.02
C HIS A 66 3.45 -6.41 14.18
N CYS A 67 3.18 -5.10 14.29
CA CYS A 67 3.69 -4.28 15.39
C CYS A 67 3.03 -4.64 16.73
N LEU A 68 1.73 -4.94 16.75
CA LEU A 68 1.01 -5.34 17.96
C LEU A 68 1.49 -6.71 18.48
N ASP A 69 1.76 -7.67 17.60
CA ASP A 69 2.31 -8.97 17.96
C ASP A 69 3.72 -8.86 18.59
N ALA A 70 4.53 -7.89 18.16
CA ALA A 70 5.85 -7.63 18.73
C ALA A 70 5.79 -6.97 20.13
N ILE A 71 4.76 -6.17 20.42
CA ILE A 71 4.61 -5.42 21.69
C ILE A 71 4.05 -6.30 22.82
N ALA A 72 3.51 -7.49 22.52
CA ALA A 72 2.99 -8.42 23.54
C ALA A 72 4.09 -9.04 24.43
N GLU A 73 5.37 -8.91 24.06
CA GLU A 73 6.52 -9.27 24.88
C GLU A 73 7.01 -8.06 25.72
N PRO A 74 7.68 -8.26 26.87
CA PRO A 74 8.04 -7.16 27.78
C PRO A 74 8.90 -6.10 27.08
N LEU A 75 8.36 -4.87 27.03
CA LEU A 75 8.87 -3.76 26.22
C LEU A 75 10.40 -3.59 26.29
N ALA A 76 11.11 -3.97 25.22
CA ALA A 76 12.55 -3.82 25.08
C ALA A 76 12.86 -2.58 24.22
N LYS A 77 14.12 -2.10 24.24
CA LYS A 77 14.57 -0.94 23.44
C LYS A 77 14.27 -1.04 21.93
N GLY A 78 13.96 -2.24 21.41
CA GLY A 78 13.55 -2.49 20.02
C GLY A 78 12.20 -1.87 19.65
N ASP A 79 11.26 -1.75 20.58
CA ASP A 79 9.87 -1.37 20.26
C ASP A 79 9.72 0.09 19.86
N ARG A 80 10.65 0.95 20.30
CA ARG A 80 10.67 2.38 19.94
C ARG A 80 11.04 2.59 18.48
N ALA A 81 11.93 1.76 17.93
CA ALA A 81 12.32 1.83 16.53
C ALA A 81 11.15 1.42 15.62
N GLN A 82 10.38 0.40 16.02
CA GLN A 82 9.19 -0.07 15.30
C GLN A 82 8.08 0.98 15.28
N ILE A 83 7.83 1.66 16.41
CA ILE A 83 6.88 2.77 16.50
C ILE A 83 7.30 3.96 15.61
N ASP A 84 8.61 4.24 15.50
CA ASP A 84 9.10 5.33 14.66
C ASP A 84 9.05 4.98 13.16
N GLU A 85 9.26 3.71 12.79
CA GLU A 85 9.01 3.21 11.43
C GLU A 85 7.53 3.34 11.05
N PHE A 86 6.62 2.96 11.96
CA PHE A 86 5.18 3.17 11.76
C PHE A 86 4.83 4.64 11.49
N LYS A 87 5.40 5.57 12.26
CA LYS A 87 5.19 7.02 12.03
C LYS A 87 5.69 7.46 10.66
N LEU A 88 6.75 6.86 10.13
CA LEU A 88 7.26 7.17 8.79
C LEU A 88 6.31 6.67 7.71
N ILE A 89 5.80 5.44 7.84
CA ILE A 89 4.80 4.88 6.91
C ILE A 89 3.50 5.70 6.96
N ALA A 90 3.09 6.12 8.15
CA ALA A 90 1.90 6.95 8.35
C ALA A 90 1.96 8.30 7.62
N LYS A 91 3.14 8.83 7.29
CA LYS A 91 3.28 10.09 6.53
C LYS A 91 2.84 9.97 5.06
N TYR A 92 2.77 8.77 4.52
CA TYR A 92 2.34 8.51 3.14
C TYR A 92 0.84 8.17 3.05
N LEU A 93 0.12 8.36 4.16
CA LEU A 93 -1.32 8.13 4.29
C LEU A 93 -2.14 9.36 3.99
#